data_AF-A0A6M5JAS0-F1
#
_entry.id   AF-A0A6M5JAS0-F1
#
_cell.length_a   1.000
_cell.length_b   1.000
_cell.length_c   1.000
_cell.angle_alpha   90.00
_cell.angle_beta   90.00
_cell.angle_gamma   90.00
#
_symmetry.space_group_name_H-M   'P 1'
#
loop_
_entity.id
_entity.type
_entity.pdbx_description
1 polymer ?
#
loop_
_entity_poly.entity_id
_entity_poly.type
_entity_poly.pdbx_seq_one_letter_code
_entity_poly.pdbx_strand_id
1 'polypeptide(L)'
;MQKIVLAPIALALLLSACGKPETITAGNLMDPDAEKVKAAPPVKLPPAMLASVTYRCKDNSVVSIDWFNDGVTANIRPKKVGEPISLAAPAAGQPFVGSDYELTGTPDAKEVTVKKPGGSAQACNV
;
A
#
# COMPACT_ATOMS: atom_id res chain seq x y z
N MET A 1 2.56 12.73 -86.60
CA MET A 1 2.20 11.85 -85.46
C MET A 1 3.22 12.10 -84.35
N GLN A 2 2.83 12.71 -83.24
CA GLN A 2 3.68 12.76 -82.04
C GLN A 2 2.76 12.93 -80.82
N LYS A 3 2.40 11.80 -80.22
CA LYS A 3 1.62 11.76 -78.98
C LYS A 3 2.61 11.95 -77.83
N ILE A 4 2.60 13.11 -77.19
CA ILE A 4 3.32 13.33 -75.93
C ILE A 4 2.49 12.63 -74.85
N VAL A 5 2.88 11.42 -74.48
CA VAL A 5 2.38 10.72 -73.30
C VAL A 5 3.12 11.31 -72.11
N LEU A 6 2.48 12.26 -71.43
CA LEU A 6 2.97 12.89 -70.21
C LEU A 6 3.02 11.84 -69.10
N ALA A 7 4.22 11.55 -68.62
CA ALA A 7 4.56 10.45 -67.73
C ALA A 7 4.03 10.66 -66.28
N PRO A 8 3.54 9.61 -65.58
CA PRO A 8 3.14 9.69 -64.18
C PRO A 8 4.37 9.46 -63.28
N ILE A 9 5.34 10.39 -63.28
CA ILE A 9 6.58 10.23 -62.49
C ILE A 9 6.57 11.12 -61.23
N ALA A 10 5.66 12.09 -61.14
CA ALA A 10 5.62 13.04 -60.03
C ALA A 10 5.16 12.46 -58.68
N LEU A 11 4.46 11.31 -58.65
CA LEU A 11 3.96 10.74 -57.39
C LEU A 11 4.95 9.78 -56.70
N ALA A 12 5.99 9.29 -57.39
CA ALA A 12 6.95 8.35 -56.80
C ALA A 12 7.96 9.05 -55.88
N LEU A 13 8.21 10.35 -56.09
CA LEU A 13 9.16 11.14 -55.30
C LEU A 13 8.60 11.62 -53.95
N LEU A 14 7.29 11.49 -53.72
CA LEU A 14 6.67 11.84 -52.44
C LEU A 14 6.77 10.71 -51.39
N LEU A 15 7.13 9.48 -51.79
CA LEU A 15 7.26 8.35 -50.86
C LEU A 15 8.66 8.24 -50.22
N SER A 16 9.69 8.91 -50.74
CA SER A 16 11.04 8.88 -50.15
C SER A 16 11.20 9.76 -48.90
N ALA A 17 10.15 10.47 -48.49
CA ALA A 17 10.14 11.28 -47.27
C ALA A 17 9.70 10.48 -46.02
N CYS A 18 9.30 9.21 -46.16
CA CYS A 18 9.08 8.35 -44.99
C CYS A 18 10.46 7.91 -44.47
N GLY A 19 10.96 8.63 -43.47
CA GLY A 19 12.21 8.30 -42.76
C GLY A 19 12.19 6.87 -42.21
N LYS A 20 13.38 6.33 -41.93
CA LYS A 20 13.56 5.03 -41.27
C LYS A 20 12.59 4.91 -40.09
N PRO A 21 11.89 3.77 -39.91
CA PRO A 21 11.07 3.58 -38.71
C PRO A 21 11.98 3.73 -37.50
N GLU A 22 11.73 4.73 -36.67
CA GLU A 22 12.37 4.81 -35.37
C GLU A 22 11.80 3.69 -34.52
N THR A 23 12.61 2.67 -34.28
CA THR A 23 12.31 1.67 -33.26
C THR A 23 12.54 2.34 -31.91
N ILE A 24 11.48 2.46 -31.09
CA ILE A 24 11.65 2.71 -29.66
C ILE A 24 12.31 1.46 -29.08
N THR A 25 13.64 1.39 -29.16
CA THR A 25 14.41 0.33 -28.54
C THR A 25 14.37 0.59 -27.04
N ALA A 26 13.65 -0.27 -26.31
CA ALA A 26 13.75 -0.39 -24.86
C ALA A 26 15.23 -0.67 -24.51
N GLY A 27 16.01 0.38 -24.24
CA GLY A 27 17.45 0.28 -24.04
C GLY A 27 18.23 1.59 -24.21
N ASN A 28 17.72 2.56 -24.98
CA ASN A 28 18.38 3.86 -25.19
C ASN A 28 17.79 5.02 -24.37
N LEU A 29 16.83 4.75 -23.49
CA LEU A 29 16.40 5.70 -22.48
C LEU A 29 17.41 5.60 -21.33
N MET A 30 18.45 6.44 -21.36
CA MET A 30 19.29 6.63 -20.18
C MET A 30 18.38 7.17 -19.08
N ASP A 31 18.01 6.31 -18.14
CA ASP A 31 17.29 6.71 -16.94
C ASP A 31 18.19 7.71 -16.19
N PRO A 32 17.81 9.01 -16.15
CA PRO A 32 18.63 10.06 -15.55
C PRO A 32 18.82 9.86 -14.03
N ASP A 33 18.05 8.94 -13.44
CA ASP A 33 18.08 8.60 -12.03
C ASP A 33 18.64 7.19 -11.76
N ALA A 34 19.14 6.46 -12.77
CA ALA A 34 19.68 5.09 -12.61
C ALA A 34 20.73 4.96 -11.48
N GLU A 35 21.68 5.90 -11.42
CA GLU A 35 22.70 5.93 -10.37
C GLU A 35 22.13 6.32 -9.00
N LYS A 36 21.08 7.16 -8.97
CA LYS A 36 20.39 7.54 -7.72
C LYS A 36 19.57 6.40 -7.16
N VAL A 37 18.91 5.62 -8.02
CA VAL A 37 18.15 4.42 -7.62
C VAL A 37 19.09 3.34 -7.10
N LYS A 38 20.27 3.14 -7.72
CA LYS A 38 21.30 2.21 -7.22
C LYS A 38 21.86 2.61 -5.86
N ALA A 39 22.00 3.92 -5.61
CA ALA A 39 22.51 4.45 -4.35
C ALA A 39 21.43 4.60 -3.26
N ALA A 40 20.15 4.42 -3.61
CA ALA A 40 19.07 4.58 -2.66
C ALA A 40 19.11 3.47 -1.58
N PRO A 41 19.02 3.81 -0.29
CA PRO A 41 18.94 2.81 0.76
C PRO A 41 17.66 1.96 0.60
N PRO A 42 17.66 0.70 1.07
CA PRO A 42 16.47 -0.14 1.04
C PRO A 42 15.29 0.58 1.72
N VAL A 43 14.19 0.74 0.99
CA VAL A 43 12.96 1.30 1.54
C VAL A 43 12.34 0.29 2.48
N LYS A 44 12.19 0.65 3.76
CA LYS A 44 11.39 -0.16 4.68
C LYS A 44 9.93 0.08 4.33
N LEU A 45 9.31 -0.94 3.74
CA LEU A 45 7.87 -0.90 3.48
C LEU A 45 7.13 -0.78 4.81
N PRO A 46 6.04 0.02 4.86
CA PRO A 46 5.17 0.02 6.02
C PRO A 46 4.64 -1.41 6.24
N PRO A 47 4.40 -1.79 7.50
CA PRO A 47 3.91 -3.11 7.81
C PRO A 47 2.56 -3.35 7.13
N ALA A 48 2.39 -4.56 6.60
CA ALA A 48 1.17 -4.95 5.92
C ALA A 48 0.11 -5.33 6.96
N MET A 49 -1.13 -4.96 6.70
CA MET A 49 -2.26 -5.33 7.55
C MET A 49 -2.63 -6.81 7.32
N LEU A 50 -2.63 -7.61 8.39
CA LEU A 50 -3.02 -9.02 8.38
C LEU A 50 -4.53 -9.20 8.41
N ALA A 51 -5.21 -8.50 9.32
CA ALA A 51 -6.63 -8.64 9.55
C ALA A 51 -7.23 -7.38 10.17
N SER A 52 -8.50 -7.09 9.84
CA SER A 52 -9.35 -6.17 10.61
C SER A 52 -10.42 -6.99 11.29
N VAL A 53 -10.41 -7.05 12.62
CA VAL A 53 -11.39 -7.83 13.39
C VAL A 53 -12.19 -6.88 14.27
N THR A 54 -13.51 -7.01 14.23
CA THR A 54 -14.41 -6.22 15.07
C THR A 54 -14.83 -7.06 16.28
N TYR A 55 -14.64 -6.51 17.47
CA TYR A 55 -14.96 -7.15 18.74
C TYR A 55 -16.02 -6.36 19.48
N ARG A 56 -16.88 -7.08 20.21
CA ARG A 56 -17.81 -6.55 21.19
C ARG A 56 -17.27 -6.79 22.59
N CYS A 57 -17.11 -5.71 23.34
CA CYS A 57 -16.61 -5.77 24.71
C CYS A 57 -17.74 -6.01 25.73
N LYS A 58 -17.38 -6.40 26.96
CA LYS A 58 -18.35 -6.65 28.06
C LYS A 58 -19.26 -5.45 28.35
N ASP A 59 -18.79 -4.24 28.12
CA ASP A 59 -19.58 -3.00 28.23
C ASP A 59 -20.53 -2.73 27.05
N ASN A 60 -20.76 -3.73 26.17
CA ASN A 60 -21.53 -3.66 24.93
C ASN A 60 -20.99 -2.71 23.85
N SER A 61 -19.85 -2.07 24.08
CA SER A 61 -19.18 -1.30 23.05
C SER A 61 -18.64 -2.20 21.94
N VAL A 62 -18.36 -1.58 20.79
CA VAL A 62 -17.77 -2.24 19.63
C VAL A 62 -16.46 -1.53 19.31
N VAL A 63 -15.39 -2.31 19.17
CA VAL A 63 -14.07 -1.81 18.76
C VAL A 63 -13.58 -2.64 17.58
N SER A 64 -12.96 -2.00 16.60
CA SER A 64 -12.28 -2.72 15.51
C SER A 64 -10.78 -2.63 15.72
N ILE A 65 -10.07 -3.74 15.50
CA ILE A 65 -8.63 -3.83 15.64
C ILE A 65 -8.04 -4.24 14.31
N ASP A 66 -7.09 -3.45 13.83
CA ASP A 66 -6.27 -3.79 12.68
C ASP A 66 -4.95 -4.36 13.16
N TRP A 67 -4.68 -5.59 12.77
CA TRP A 67 -3.46 -6.32 13.10
C TRP A 67 -2.47 -6.17 11.95
N PHE A 68 -1.21 -5.94 12.26
CA PHE A 68 -0.14 -5.84 11.27
C PHE A 68 0.82 -7.02 11.34
N ASN A 69 1.53 -7.26 10.23
CA ASN A 69 2.39 -8.43 10.06
C ASN A 69 3.75 -8.33 10.75
N ASP A 70 4.05 -7.20 11.38
CA ASP A 70 5.26 -7.02 12.18
C ASP A 70 5.13 -7.59 13.61
N GLY A 71 3.91 -7.95 14.03
CA GLY A 71 3.61 -8.50 15.35
C GLY A 71 3.81 -7.51 16.51
N VAL A 72 4.10 -6.24 16.21
CA VAL A 72 4.42 -5.20 17.20
C VAL A 72 3.63 -3.91 17.00
N THR A 73 2.91 -3.77 15.89
CA THR A 73 1.95 -2.69 15.69
C THR A 73 0.53 -3.22 15.55
N ALA A 74 -0.43 -2.45 16.07
CA ALA A 74 -1.85 -2.68 15.90
C ALA A 74 -2.56 -1.32 15.92
N ASN A 75 -3.68 -1.19 15.21
CA ASN A 75 -4.53 0.00 15.32
C ASN A 75 -5.84 -0.37 16.01
N ILE A 76 -6.29 0.46 16.94
CA ILE A 76 -7.61 0.34 17.54
C ILE A 76 -8.54 1.45 17.05
N ARG A 77 -9.73 1.06 16.62
CA ARG A 77 -10.83 1.94 16.19
C ARG A 77 -11.99 1.82 17.17
N PRO A 78 -12.15 2.77 18.11
CA PRO A 78 -13.23 2.74 19.08
C PRO A 78 -14.61 3.11 18.48
N LYS A 79 -14.63 3.61 17.24
CA LYS A 79 -15.85 3.94 16.49
C LYS A 79 -15.69 3.44 15.05
N LYS A 80 -16.81 3.09 14.41
CA LYS A 80 -16.83 2.67 13.00
C LYS A 80 -16.33 3.76 12.04
N VAL A 81 -16.52 5.02 12.40
CA VAL A 81 -16.06 6.20 11.65
C VAL A 81 -15.21 7.04 12.59
N GLY A 82 -13.94 7.26 12.22
CA GLY A 82 -12.97 7.99 13.01
C GLY A 82 -11.53 7.58 12.70
N GLU A 83 -10.57 8.34 13.22
CA GLU A 83 -9.15 8.04 13.06
C GLU A 83 -8.75 6.84 13.95
N PRO A 84 -8.02 5.86 13.40
CA PRO A 84 -7.46 4.77 14.20
C PRO A 84 -6.42 5.30 15.19
N ILE A 85 -6.39 4.72 16.37
CA ILE A 85 -5.34 4.96 17.36
C ILE A 85 -4.27 3.89 17.17
N SER A 86 -3.05 4.32 16.89
CA SER A 86 -1.91 3.40 16.74
C SER A 86 -1.41 2.94 18.10
N LEU A 87 -1.25 1.64 18.24
CA LEU A 87 -0.70 0.97 19.41
C LEU A 87 0.59 0.24 19.01
N ALA A 88 1.56 0.22 19.92
CA ALA A 88 2.82 -0.48 19.72
C ALA A 88 3.14 -1.39 20.91
N ALA A 89 3.69 -2.57 20.64
CA ALA A 89 4.20 -3.50 21.63
C ALA A 89 5.74 -3.46 21.63
N PRO A 90 6.40 -3.62 22.79
CA PRO A 90 7.87 -3.69 22.86
C PRO A 90 8.45 -4.91 22.12
N ALA A 91 7.69 -6.00 22.05
CA ALA A 91 8.04 -7.24 21.37
C ALA A 91 6.77 -8.02 21.00
N ALA A 92 6.88 -8.95 20.06
CA ALA A 92 5.76 -9.81 19.67
C ALA A 92 5.21 -10.59 20.89
N GLY A 93 3.89 -10.59 21.04
CA GLY A 93 3.19 -11.23 22.16
C GLY A 93 3.12 -10.41 23.45
N GLN A 94 3.74 -9.23 23.49
CA GLN A 94 3.54 -8.27 24.58
C GLN A 94 2.29 -7.40 24.33
N PRO A 95 1.73 -6.75 25.36
CA PRO A 95 0.61 -5.83 25.20
C PRO A 95 0.98 -4.67 24.26
N PHE A 96 0.06 -4.32 23.38
CA PHE A 96 0.12 -3.13 22.54
C PHE A 96 -0.40 -1.94 23.33
N VAL A 97 0.36 -0.85 23.39
CA VAL A 97 0.03 0.34 24.19
C VAL A 97 0.05 1.59 23.30
N GLY A 98 -0.89 2.51 23.53
CA GLY A 98 -0.94 3.81 22.86
C GLY A 98 -2.15 4.64 23.26
N SER A 99 -1.97 5.95 23.47
CA SER A 99 -3.05 6.89 23.86
C SER A 99 -3.95 6.37 24.99
N ASP A 100 -3.36 5.81 26.04
CA ASP A 100 -4.01 5.21 27.22
C ASP A 100 -4.86 3.95 26.94
N TYR A 101 -4.77 3.39 25.74
CA TYR A 101 -5.26 2.06 25.42
C TYR A 101 -4.19 1.01 25.67
N GLU A 102 -4.64 -0.16 26.14
CA GLU A 102 -3.84 -1.38 26.22
C GLU A 102 -4.62 -2.50 25.53
N LEU A 103 -3.96 -3.24 24.66
CA LEU A 103 -4.52 -4.35 23.91
C LEU A 103 -3.64 -5.57 24.05
N THR A 104 -4.24 -6.71 24.41
CA THR A 104 -3.58 -8.02 24.43
C THR A 104 -4.39 -9.00 23.60
N GLY A 105 -3.76 -9.60 22.59
CA GLY A 105 -4.41 -10.55 21.69
C GLY A 105 -3.57 -10.88 20.47
N THR A 106 -4.14 -11.68 19.57
CA THR A 106 -3.56 -12.07 18.29
C THR A 106 -4.60 -11.90 17.18
N PRO A 107 -4.19 -11.80 15.90
CA PRO A 107 -5.13 -11.63 14.77
C PRO A 107 -6.20 -12.73 14.67
N ASP A 108 -5.88 -13.96 15.10
CA ASP A 108 -6.78 -15.11 15.00
C ASP A 108 -7.61 -15.36 16.29
N ALA A 109 -7.44 -14.52 17.31
CA ALA A 109 -8.10 -14.71 18.59
C ALA A 109 -9.61 -14.42 18.50
N LYS A 110 -10.44 -15.30 19.08
CA LYS A 110 -11.88 -15.04 19.23
C LYS A 110 -12.19 -14.08 20.37
N GLU A 111 -11.28 -13.98 21.34
CA GLU A 111 -11.35 -13.08 22.48
C GLU A 111 -10.03 -12.31 22.60
N VAL A 112 -10.13 -11.01 22.86
CA VAL A 112 -9.00 -10.12 23.12
C VAL A 112 -9.25 -9.34 24.41
N THR A 113 -8.19 -8.91 25.08
CA THR A 113 -8.30 -8.05 26.26
C THR A 113 -8.02 -6.61 25.85
N VAL A 114 -8.96 -5.71 26.12
CA VAL A 114 -8.83 -4.28 25.84
C VAL A 114 -9.03 -3.49 27.13
N LYS A 115 -8.09 -2.61 27.44
CA LYS A 115 -8.24 -1.56 28.45
C LYS A 115 -8.40 -0.24 27.72
N LYS A 116 -9.48 0.46 28.03
CA LYS A 116 -9.76 1.80 27.48
C LYS A 116 -9.24 2.88 28.44
N PRO A 117 -9.03 4.11 27.95
CA PRO A 117 -8.69 5.25 28.81
C PRO A 117 -9.70 5.40 29.95
N GLY A 118 -9.22 5.42 31.19
CA GLY A 118 -10.06 5.54 32.39
C GLY A 118 -10.92 4.31 32.74
N GLY A 119 -10.81 3.21 31.99
CA GLY A 119 -11.54 1.97 32.22
C GLY A 119 -10.67 0.84 32.77
N SER A 120 -11.32 -0.22 33.24
CA SER A 120 -10.67 -1.49 33.57
C SER A 120 -10.43 -2.34 32.30
N ALA A 121 -9.44 -3.22 32.36
CA ALA A 121 -9.23 -4.21 31.31
C ALA A 121 -10.46 -5.14 31.21
N GLN A 122 -10.96 -5.34 30.00
CA GLN A 122 -12.13 -6.15 29.73
C GLN A 122 -11.90 -7.08 28.53
N ALA A 123 -12.53 -8.25 28.59
CA ALA A 123 -12.58 -9.16 27.46
C ALA A 123 -13.54 -8.63 26.39
N CYS A 124 -13.12 -8.72 25.14
CA CYS A 124 -13.91 -8.38 23.96
C CYS A 124 -13.90 -9.58 23.00
N ASN A 125 -15.07 -9.98 22.54
CA ASN A 125 -15.29 -11.17 21.73
C ASN A 125 -15.79 -10.80 20.34
N VAL A 126 -15.45 -11.61 19.33
CA VAL A 126 -16.00 -11.45 17.96
C VAL A 126 -17.50 -11.70 17.90
#